data_AF-A0A0C4E5L1-F1
#
_entry.id   AF-A0A0C4E5L1-F1
#
_cell.length_a   1.000
_cell.length_b   1.000
_cell.length_c   1.000
_cell.angle_alpha   90.00
_cell.angle_beta   90.00
_cell.angle_gamma   90.00
#
_symmetry.space_group_name_H-M   'P 1'
#
loop_
_entity.id
_entity.type
_entity.pdbx_description
1 polymer ?
#
loop_
_entity_poly.entity_id
_entity_poly.type
_entity_poly.pdbx_seq_one_letter_code
_entity_poly.pdbx_strand_id
1 'polypeptide(L)'
;MSGSVYLGVWKNYQSDTLTLTVTQDVGSILIAALALFVSLSMGHLWSIICFFVHQVRSTPNARSGLHHQRQALLRNTTTAAATSWMLVRLAWTWRGKSRGVFRGSIALLPIAILFVALLTGSSLLSSRIQLLDSDVLLTGRECGRLPLLEVTNGKWDPTLAQAVAVERKWSYDRATEYGQTCYGPAIAGDREPSVCKDFPASKVPISMHVDVPCPFTDDICVQPNGAMTLDTGLVDSNTHLGINAPPEERIKYQRILTCAPIKTENYSSPWTAERPSGVLVGRVPPTGIVYKTYNLGPYALSNYTLAVSNKTTDTPYYLKAIRSLAFDRDSSSGPEWKPIPPLAVENADVTLIILRNEAMYQTPVHDPWFRATAVGYKNGLNGEGYYTADQMPASFVACTERHRVCSSETSCTPFGGVSQNATAPASVGVDDFGAYDAGATGVRLNAQQKAAHDLLQQDLFGAMEKFVERSTRALRALDFVVYIIGQLGVDEQHVVRARRSVRYLGEVHNSSLC
;
A
#
# COMPACT_ATOMS: atom_id res chain seq x y z
N MET A 1 -11.73 -1.77 2.71
CA MET A 1 -11.07 -2.59 3.75
C MET A 1 -12.06 -2.90 4.85
N SER A 2 -12.51 -4.16 4.95
CA SER A 2 -13.24 -4.68 6.11
C SER A 2 -12.27 -5.41 7.05
N GLY A 3 -11.14 -4.78 7.35
CA GLY A 3 -10.24 -5.26 8.41
C GLY A 3 -10.79 -4.78 9.74
N SER A 4 -11.06 -5.69 10.67
CA SER A 4 -11.35 -5.29 12.04
C SER A 4 -10.05 -4.81 12.69
N VAL A 5 -10.03 -3.57 13.17
CA VAL A 5 -8.92 -3.09 14.02
C VAL A 5 -8.83 -4.01 15.23
N TYR A 6 -7.65 -4.56 15.48
CA TYR A 6 -7.39 -5.39 16.64
C TYR A 6 -7.49 -4.54 17.90
N LEU A 7 -8.36 -4.94 18.83
CA LEU A 7 -8.51 -4.30 20.13
C LEU A 7 -7.81 -5.16 21.18
N GLY A 8 -6.81 -4.60 21.84
CA GLY A 8 -6.01 -5.32 22.81
C GLY A 8 -4.54 -4.91 22.76
N VAL A 9 -3.74 -5.66 23.51
CA VAL A 9 -2.29 -5.48 23.58
C VAL A 9 -1.63 -6.25 22.43
N TRP A 10 -0.76 -5.59 21.68
CA TRP A 10 0.04 -6.18 20.63
C TRP A 10 1.43 -5.54 20.60
N LYS A 11 2.40 -6.21 19.99
CA LYS A 11 3.76 -5.69 19.83
C LYS A 11 3.93 -5.10 18.44
N ASN A 12 4.27 -3.82 18.36
CA ASN A 12 4.71 -3.19 17.12
C ASN A 12 6.17 -3.54 16.90
N TYR A 13 6.46 -4.43 15.95
CA TYR A 13 7.81 -4.88 15.68
C TYR A 13 8.65 -3.87 14.88
N GLN A 14 8.04 -2.81 14.34
CA GLN A 14 8.76 -1.73 13.67
C GLN A 14 9.40 -0.78 14.68
N SER A 15 8.64 -0.36 15.71
CA SER A 15 9.10 0.52 16.78
C SER A 15 9.61 -0.23 18.03
N ASP A 16 9.46 -1.56 18.06
CA ASP A 16 9.74 -2.44 19.19
C ASP A 16 8.95 -2.07 20.48
N THR A 17 7.76 -1.48 20.33
CA THR A 17 6.91 -1.06 21.45
C THR A 17 5.73 -2.00 21.69
N LEU A 18 5.26 -2.02 22.93
CA LEU A 18 4.01 -2.68 23.30
C LEU A 18 2.87 -1.67 23.19
N THR A 19 1.93 -1.91 22.28
CA THR A 19 0.82 -1.01 21.97
C THR A 19 -0.49 -1.59 22.47
N LEU A 20 -1.28 -0.78 23.16
CA LEU A 20 -2.64 -1.11 23.55
C LEU A 20 -3.61 -0.33 22.66
N THR A 21 -4.31 -1.03 21.77
CA THR A 21 -5.34 -0.44 20.92
C THR A 21 -6.70 -0.60 21.58
N VAL A 22 -7.41 0.51 21.77
CA VAL A 22 -8.75 0.57 22.36
C VAL A 22 -9.66 1.46 21.53
N THR A 23 -10.97 1.33 21.70
CA THR A 23 -11.92 2.27 21.08
C THR A 23 -11.76 3.67 21.67
N GLN A 24 -12.18 4.68 20.92
CA GLN A 24 -12.07 6.09 21.33
C GLN A 24 -12.76 6.38 22.67
N ASP A 25 -13.91 5.76 22.93
CA ASP A 25 -14.67 5.92 24.17
C ASP A 25 -13.88 5.37 25.37
N VAL A 26 -13.37 4.14 25.25
CA VAL A 26 -12.58 3.49 26.31
C VAL A 26 -11.26 4.21 26.52
N GLY A 27 -10.60 4.64 25.44
CA GLY A 27 -9.36 5.41 25.49
C GLY A 27 -9.52 6.73 26.25
N SER A 28 -10.65 7.44 26.05
CA SER A 28 -10.95 8.68 26.76
C SER A 28 -11.15 8.45 28.26
N ILE A 29 -11.84 7.37 28.64
CA ILE A 29 -12.03 6.97 30.04
C ILE A 29 -10.69 6.60 30.69
N LEU A 30 -9.84 5.84 29.98
CA LEU A 30 -8.54 5.41 30.48
C LEU A 30 -7.61 6.60 30.76
N ILE A 31 -7.57 7.59 29.86
CA ILE A 31 -6.82 8.83 30.08
C ILE A 31 -7.32 9.57 31.32
N ALA A 32 -8.64 9.73 31.45
CA ALA A 32 -9.21 10.44 32.58
C ALA A 32 -8.87 9.72 33.90
N ALA A 33 -8.99 8.40 33.93
CA ALA A 33 -8.61 7.56 35.07
C ALA A 33 -7.12 7.69 35.43
N LEU A 34 -6.23 7.68 34.42
CA LEU A 34 -4.79 7.82 34.63
C LEU A 34 -4.43 9.21 35.16
N ALA A 35 -5.02 10.27 34.61
CA ALA A 35 -4.81 11.63 35.08
C ALA A 35 -5.27 11.81 36.54
N LEU A 36 -6.40 11.23 36.91
CA LEU A 36 -6.88 11.19 38.30
C LEU A 36 -5.93 10.41 39.21
N PHE A 37 -5.47 9.23 38.77
CA PHE A 37 -4.54 8.39 39.53
C PHE A 37 -3.21 9.11 39.79
N VAL A 38 -2.63 9.75 38.78
CA VAL A 38 -1.40 10.54 38.91
C VAL A 38 -1.62 11.72 39.85
N SER A 39 -2.75 12.42 39.73
CA SER A 39 -3.08 13.57 40.60
C SER A 39 -3.23 13.16 42.06
N LEU A 40 -3.91 12.04 42.34
CA LEU A 40 -4.05 11.48 43.69
C LEU A 40 -2.70 11.04 44.26
N SER A 41 -1.91 10.30 43.48
CA SER A 41 -0.59 9.81 43.88
C SER A 41 0.36 10.96 44.23
N MET A 42 0.38 12.01 43.40
CA MET A 42 1.16 13.23 43.64
C MET A 42 0.69 13.99 44.88
N GLY A 43 -0.61 14.02 45.17
CA GLY A 43 -1.17 14.60 46.40
C GLY A 43 -0.70 13.86 47.67
N HIS A 44 -0.67 12.53 47.64
CA HIS A 44 -0.12 11.74 48.74
C HIS A 44 1.40 11.92 48.87
N LEU A 45 2.14 11.95 47.75
CA LEU A 45 3.57 12.22 47.76
C LEU A 45 3.89 13.59 48.39
N TRP A 46 3.12 14.62 48.08
CA TRP A 46 3.24 15.93 48.73
C TRP A 46 3.06 15.84 50.25
N SER A 47 2.06 15.09 50.70
CA SER A 47 1.79 14.90 52.13
C SER A 47 2.98 14.22 52.84
N ILE A 48 3.61 13.23 52.21
CA ILE A 48 4.82 12.57 52.72
C ILE A 48 5.99 13.56 52.80
N ILE A 49 6.19 14.38 51.76
CA ILE A 49 7.24 15.41 51.74
C ILE A 49 7.00 16.42 52.88
N CYS A 50 5.77 16.91 53.04
CA CYS A 50 5.40 17.80 54.14
C CYS A 50 5.69 17.18 55.50
N PHE A 51 5.34 15.91 55.69
CA PHE A 51 5.64 15.17 56.92
C PHE A 51 7.15 15.06 57.16
N PHE A 52 7.93 14.65 56.16
CA PHE A 52 9.38 14.52 56.30
C PHE A 52 10.04 15.86 56.65
N VAL A 53 9.67 16.93 55.93
CA VAL A 53 10.18 18.27 56.18
C VAL A 53 9.74 18.80 57.55
N HIS A 54 8.53 18.48 57.99
CA HIS A 54 8.06 18.78 59.35
C HIS A 54 8.95 18.10 60.39
N GLN A 55 9.20 16.79 60.25
CA GLN A 55 10.00 16.00 61.18
C GLN A 55 11.44 16.49 61.27
N VAL A 56 12.11 16.70 60.13
CA VAL A 56 13.50 17.19 60.09
C VAL A 56 13.64 18.58 60.72
N ARG A 57 12.61 19.42 60.60
CA ARG A 57 12.63 20.79 61.12
C ARG A 57 12.05 20.91 62.53
N SER A 58 11.46 19.84 63.07
CA SER A 58 10.86 19.84 64.41
C SER A 58 11.98 19.90 65.46
N THR A 59 11.81 20.75 66.46
CA THR A 59 12.80 20.94 67.53
C THR A 59 12.08 21.22 68.85
N PRO A 60 12.52 20.61 69.96
CA PRO A 60 11.97 20.90 71.29
C PRO A 60 12.42 22.26 71.83
N ASN A 61 13.50 22.84 71.27
CA ASN A 61 14.02 24.15 71.69
C ASN A 61 13.04 25.30 71.38
N ALA A 62 13.05 26.34 72.23
CA ALA A 62 12.27 27.56 72.00
C ALA A 62 12.65 28.22 70.65
N ARG A 63 11.65 28.42 69.79
CA ARG A 63 11.78 29.07 68.48
C ARG A 63 10.75 30.19 68.34
N SER A 64 10.91 31.03 67.31
CA SER A 64 9.98 32.13 67.03
C SER A 64 8.58 31.64 66.65
N GLY A 65 7.55 32.45 66.88
CA GLY A 65 6.17 32.13 66.48
C GLY A 65 6.04 31.80 64.97
N LEU A 66 6.87 32.41 64.13
CA LEU A 66 6.97 32.11 62.70
C LEU A 66 7.41 30.66 62.42
N HIS A 67 8.30 30.09 63.24
CA HIS A 67 8.71 28.70 63.12
C HIS A 67 7.52 27.76 63.40
N HIS A 68 6.79 27.98 64.49
CA HIS A 68 5.63 27.18 64.85
C HIS A 68 4.48 27.32 63.85
N GLN A 69 4.26 28.51 63.28
CA GLN A 69 3.28 28.71 62.20
C GLN A 69 3.65 27.94 60.92
N ARG A 70 4.94 27.83 60.58
CA ARG A 70 5.39 26.99 59.45
C ARG A 70 5.23 25.51 59.72
N GLN A 71 5.49 25.06 60.96
CA GLN A 71 5.27 23.66 61.34
C GLN A 71 3.78 23.30 61.34
N ALA A 72 2.93 24.19 61.85
CA ALA A 72 1.48 24.04 61.77
C ALA A 72 0.99 23.99 60.32
N LEU A 73 1.58 24.81 59.43
CA LEU A 73 1.28 24.77 58.01
C LEU A 73 1.66 23.42 57.39
N LEU A 74 2.89 22.94 57.60
CA LEU A 74 3.35 21.64 57.07
C LEU A 74 2.51 20.46 57.59
N ARG A 75 1.93 20.56 58.79
CA ARG A 75 1.08 19.52 59.37
C ARG A 75 -0.37 19.58 58.87
N ASN A 76 -0.89 20.78 58.57
CA ASN A 76 -2.33 20.99 58.33
C ASN A 76 -2.70 21.28 56.86
N THR A 77 -1.75 21.66 56.00
CA THR A 77 -2.07 21.86 54.57
C THR A 77 -1.89 20.57 53.78
N THR A 78 -2.92 20.19 53.05
CA THR A 78 -2.96 18.93 52.28
C THR A 78 -2.48 19.07 50.83
N THR A 79 -2.42 20.28 50.27
CA THR A 79 -2.03 20.51 48.86
C THR A 79 -0.88 21.49 48.71
N ALA A 80 0.00 21.25 47.74
CA ALA A 80 1.16 22.09 47.45
C ALA A 80 0.78 23.53 47.06
N ALA A 81 -0.33 23.70 46.34
CA ALA A 81 -0.86 25.01 45.97
C ALA A 81 -1.32 25.81 47.21
N ALA A 82 -2.06 25.17 48.12
CA ALA A 82 -2.47 25.80 49.36
C ALA A 82 -1.26 26.14 50.26
N THR A 83 -0.27 25.24 50.36
CA THR A 83 0.96 25.51 51.11
C THR A 83 1.72 26.70 50.50
N SER A 84 1.84 26.77 49.17
CA SER A 84 2.48 27.88 48.46
C SER A 84 1.79 29.21 48.78
N TRP A 85 0.46 29.25 48.64
CA TRP A 85 -0.34 30.45 48.91
C TRP A 85 -0.22 30.91 50.36
N MET A 86 -0.27 29.97 51.31
CA MET A 86 -0.12 30.27 52.72
C MET A 86 1.30 30.72 53.08
N LEU A 87 2.34 30.18 52.45
CA LEU A 87 3.72 30.65 52.61
C LEU A 87 3.92 32.08 52.09
N VAL A 88 3.28 32.44 50.98
CA VAL A 88 3.27 33.82 50.45
C VAL A 88 2.58 34.76 51.45
N ARG A 89 1.39 34.40 51.95
CA ARG A 89 0.69 35.18 52.98
C ARG A 89 1.52 35.32 54.25
N LEU A 90 2.16 34.25 54.71
CA LEU A 90 3.02 34.24 55.90
C LEU A 90 4.26 35.12 55.71
N ALA A 91 4.87 35.11 54.52
CA ALA A 91 5.99 35.99 54.19
C ALA A 91 5.55 37.47 54.17
N TRP A 92 4.35 37.75 53.66
CA TRP A 92 3.78 39.10 53.62
C TRP A 92 3.43 39.66 55.00
N THR A 93 2.74 38.87 55.83
CA THR A 93 2.28 39.30 57.17
C THR A 93 3.43 39.58 58.14
N TRP A 94 4.52 38.82 58.01
CA TRP A 94 5.72 38.97 58.84
C TRP A 94 6.80 39.87 58.22
N ARG A 95 6.53 40.49 57.06
CA ARG A 95 7.45 41.43 56.41
C ARG A 95 7.80 42.56 57.37
N GLY A 96 9.08 42.70 57.69
CA GLY A 96 9.58 43.72 58.61
C GLY A 96 9.39 43.43 60.11
N LYS A 97 8.68 42.36 60.50
CA LYS A 97 8.37 42.04 61.92
C LYS A 97 9.30 41.00 62.56
N SER A 98 10.09 40.27 61.77
CA SER A 98 11.00 39.24 62.30
C SER A 98 12.24 39.08 61.42
N ARG A 99 13.42 38.89 62.03
CA ARG A 99 14.67 38.59 61.32
C ARG A 99 14.63 37.14 60.81
N GLY A 100 14.95 36.91 59.53
CA GLY A 100 14.99 35.57 58.93
C GLY A 100 13.69 35.07 58.30
N VAL A 101 12.67 35.94 58.15
CA VAL A 101 11.41 35.64 57.44
C VAL A 101 11.70 35.16 56.01
N PHE A 102 12.53 35.89 55.28
CA PHE A 102 12.93 35.54 53.93
C PHE A 102 13.73 34.24 53.88
N ARG A 103 14.82 34.08 54.65
CA ARG A 103 15.64 32.85 54.67
C ARG A 103 14.85 31.57 54.96
N GLY A 104 13.85 31.62 55.84
CA GLY A 104 13.08 30.43 56.21
C GLY A 104 11.90 30.10 55.29
N SER A 105 11.29 31.08 54.62
CA SER A 105 10.18 30.87 53.67
C SER A 105 10.68 30.66 52.23
N ILE A 106 11.81 31.28 51.86
CA ILE A 106 12.45 31.11 50.54
C ILE A 106 12.91 29.67 50.29
N ALA A 107 13.16 28.85 51.32
CA ALA A 107 13.52 27.45 51.10
C ALA A 107 12.32 26.55 50.77
N LEU A 108 11.14 26.84 51.32
CA LEU A 108 9.93 26.00 51.20
C LEU A 108 9.04 26.39 50.03
N LEU A 109 8.97 27.69 49.72
CA LEU A 109 8.18 28.22 48.62
C LEU A 109 8.59 27.68 47.23
N PRO A 110 9.88 27.64 46.83
CA PRO A 110 10.29 27.11 45.53
C PRO A 110 10.04 25.61 45.44
N ILE A 111 10.18 24.85 46.53
CA ILE A 111 9.85 23.43 46.57
C ILE A 111 8.35 23.23 46.30
N ALA A 112 7.49 24.01 46.95
CA ALA A 112 6.04 23.91 46.77
C ALA A 112 5.61 24.34 45.35
N ILE A 113 6.19 25.41 44.80
CA ILE A 113 5.92 25.86 43.42
C ILE A 113 6.41 24.84 42.40
N LEU A 114 7.62 24.30 42.58
CA LEU A 114 8.17 23.25 41.74
C LEU A 114 7.27 22.01 41.77
N PHE A 115 6.77 21.63 42.94
CA PHE A 115 5.87 20.49 43.06
C PHE A 115 4.51 20.72 42.39
N VAL A 116 3.97 21.95 42.46
CA VAL A 116 2.77 22.32 41.69
C VAL A 116 3.04 22.20 40.18
N ALA A 117 4.18 22.70 39.70
CA ALA A 117 4.57 22.58 38.30
C ALA A 117 4.76 21.12 37.85
N LEU A 118 5.35 20.27 38.71
CA LEU A 118 5.50 18.84 38.45
C LEU A 118 4.14 18.13 38.42
N LEU A 119 3.22 18.47 39.33
CA LEU A 119 1.89 17.88 39.38
C LEU A 119 1.08 18.26 38.13
N THR A 120 1.05 19.55 37.76
CA THR A 120 0.33 20.00 36.56
C THR A 120 0.96 19.45 35.30
N GLY A 121 2.29 19.48 35.19
CA GLY A 121 3.04 18.91 34.08
C GLY A 121 2.80 17.42 33.91
N SER A 122 2.89 16.63 34.98
CA SER A 122 2.70 15.17 34.93
C SER A 122 1.25 14.79 34.59
N SER A 123 0.27 15.51 35.13
CA SER A 123 -1.15 15.29 34.82
C SER A 123 -1.48 15.62 33.36
N LEU A 124 -0.94 16.72 32.83
CA LEU A 124 -1.09 17.09 31.42
C LEU A 124 -0.35 16.10 30.49
N LEU A 125 0.87 15.72 30.82
CA LEU A 125 1.65 14.75 30.04
C LEU A 125 1.04 13.35 30.06
N SER A 126 0.29 12.98 31.10
CA SER A 126 -0.46 11.70 31.13
C SER A 126 -1.49 11.60 30.01
N SER A 127 -2.04 12.74 29.56
CA SER A 127 -2.96 12.77 28.40
C SER A 127 -2.25 12.58 27.05
N ARG A 128 -0.94 12.79 27.00
CA ARG A 128 -0.12 12.62 25.78
C ARG A 128 0.28 11.17 25.53
N ILE A 129 -0.04 10.24 26.43
CA ILE A 129 0.19 8.80 26.25
C ILE A 129 -0.59 8.25 25.03
N GLN A 130 -1.60 8.97 24.55
CA GLN A 130 -2.35 8.64 23.32
C GLN A 130 -1.61 8.90 21.99
N LEU A 131 -0.38 9.43 21.96
CA LEU A 131 0.14 10.11 20.75
C LEU A 131 1.52 9.67 20.23
N LEU A 132 2.11 8.59 20.76
CA LEU A 132 3.35 8.06 20.17
C LEU A 132 2.96 6.97 19.16
N ASP A 133 2.79 7.42 17.91
CA ASP A 133 2.43 6.68 16.70
C ASP A 133 1.07 6.00 16.70
N SER A 134 0.17 6.52 15.84
CA SER A 134 -1.22 6.07 15.67
C SER A 134 -1.34 4.76 14.90
N ASP A 135 -0.33 3.91 15.00
CA ASP A 135 -0.34 2.62 14.33
C ASP A 135 -1.40 1.74 15.01
N VAL A 136 -2.17 1.07 14.17
CA VAL A 136 -3.16 0.10 14.61
C VAL A 136 -2.89 -1.22 13.91
N LEU A 137 -2.96 -2.32 14.66
CA LEU A 137 -2.88 -3.63 14.07
C LEU A 137 -4.21 -3.94 13.38
N LEU A 138 -4.16 -4.17 12.08
CA LEU A 138 -5.31 -4.65 11.33
C LEU A 138 -5.36 -6.17 11.43
N THR A 139 -6.51 -6.71 11.83
CA THR A 139 -6.78 -8.15 11.85
C THR A 139 -8.02 -8.42 11.01
N GLY A 140 -7.92 -9.29 10.01
CA GLY A 140 -9.04 -9.64 9.14
C GLY A 140 -9.23 -11.14 9.08
N ARG A 141 -10.43 -11.65 9.40
CA ARG A 141 -10.73 -13.07 9.13
C ARG A 141 -10.78 -13.40 7.63
N GLU A 142 -10.84 -12.37 6.80
CA GLU A 142 -10.86 -12.46 5.34
C GLU A 142 -9.68 -11.66 4.74
N CYS A 143 -8.48 -11.91 5.26
CA CYS A 143 -7.22 -11.49 4.65
C CYS A 143 -6.93 -12.44 3.47
N GLY A 144 -6.83 -11.93 2.24
CA GLY A 144 -6.47 -12.76 1.08
C GLY A 144 -6.94 -12.20 -0.25
N ARG A 145 -6.74 -12.99 -1.31
CA ARG A 145 -7.14 -12.64 -2.66
C ARG A 145 -8.65 -12.84 -2.85
N LEU A 146 -9.30 -11.96 -3.60
CA LEU A 146 -10.64 -12.23 -4.08
C LEU A 146 -10.65 -13.51 -4.93
N PRO A 147 -11.61 -14.42 -4.72
CA PRO A 147 -11.66 -15.65 -5.49
C PRO A 147 -11.79 -15.32 -6.98
N LEU A 148 -11.16 -16.17 -7.80
CA LEU A 148 -11.35 -16.08 -9.23
C LEU A 148 -12.85 -16.25 -9.52
N LEU A 149 -13.36 -15.48 -10.48
CA LEU A 149 -14.64 -15.84 -11.05
C LEU A 149 -14.44 -17.22 -11.68
N GLU A 150 -15.29 -18.18 -11.30
CA GLU A 150 -15.30 -19.53 -11.86
C GLU A 150 -16.53 -19.70 -12.76
N VAL A 151 -16.33 -20.28 -13.95
CA VAL A 151 -17.43 -20.64 -14.85
C VAL A 151 -17.90 -22.04 -14.50
N THR A 152 -19.04 -22.13 -13.82
CA THR A 152 -19.69 -23.42 -13.60
C THR A 152 -20.83 -23.55 -14.61
N ASN A 153 -20.77 -24.57 -15.48
CA ASN A 153 -21.78 -24.83 -16.52
C ASN A 153 -22.07 -23.63 -17.45
N GLY A 154 -21.03 -22.89 -17.84
CA GLY A 154 -21.16 -21.73 -18.72
C GLY A 154 -21.76 -20.48 -18.06
N LYS A 155 -21.94 -20.47 -16.74
CA LYS A 155 -22.45 -19.32 -15.97
C LYS A 155 -21.45 -18.94 -14.87
N TRP A 156 -21.36 -17.64 -14.62
CA TRP A 156 -20.66 -17.08 -13.46
C TRP A 156 -21.69 -16.79 -12.36
N ASP A 157 -21.27 -16.85 -11.10
CA ASP A 157 -22.07 -16.30 -10.01
C ASP A 157 -22.16 -14.76 -10.18
N PRO A 158 -23.37 -14.21 -10.41
CA PRO A 158 -23.54 -12.78 -10.63
C PRO A 158 -23.21 -11.93 -9.39
N THR A 159 -23.43 -12.45 -8.19
CA THR A 159 -23.13 -11.75 -6.94
C THR A 159 -21.62 -11.65 -6.75
N LEU A 160 -20.90 -12.74 -6.99
CA LEU A 160 -19.44 -12.73 -6.93
C LEU A 160 -18.84 -11.82 -8.03
N ALA A 161 -19.36 -11.90 -9.25
CA ALA A 161 -18.93 -11.03 -10.35
C ALA A 161 -19.10 -9.54 -10.04
N GLN A 162 -20.23 -9.16 -9.43
CA GLN A 162 -20.47 -7.80 -8.97
C GLN A 162 -19.51 -7.39 -7.85
N ALA A 163 -19.29 -8.25 -6.84
CA ALA A 163 -18.37 -7.97 -5.75
C ALA A 163 -16.93 -7.74 -6.25
N VAL A 164 -16.44 -8.59 -7.15
CA VAL A 164 -15.12 -8.46 -7.79
C VAL A 164 -15.03 -7.18 -8.61
N ALA A 165 -16.09 -6.81 -9.34
CA ALA A 165 -16.11 -5.57 -10.12
C ALA A 165 -16.06 -4.31 -9.22
N VAL A 166 -16.83 -4.31 -8.13
CA VAL A 166 -16.87 -3.21 -7.16
C VAL A 166 -15.52 -3.05 -6.46
N GLU A 167 -14.91 -4.15 -6.00
CA GLU A 167 -13.58 -4.08 -5.39
C GLU A 167 -12.54 -3.57 -6.37
N ARG A 168 -12.51 -4.07 -7.62
CA ARG A 168 -11.52 -3.61 -8.60
C ARG A 168 -11.64 -2.12 -8.87
N LYS A 169 -12.86 -1.60 -8.99
CA LYS A 169 -13.12 -0.17 -9.13
C LYS A 169 -12.64 0.59 -7.88
N TRP A 170 -13.04 0.14 -6.70
CA TRP A 170 -12.67 0.79 -5.44
C TRP A 170 -11.15 0.85 -5.24
N SER A 171 -10.46 -0.26 -5.50
CA SER A 171 -9.00 -0.37 -5.42
C SER A 171 -8.31 0.52 -6.46
N TYR A 172 -8.86 0.63 -7.68
CA TYR A 172 -8.34 1.54 -8.71
C TYR A 172 -8.52 3.02 -8.32
N ASP A 173 -9.73 3.40 -7.90
CA ASP A 173 -10.05 4.78 -7.51
C ASP A 173 -9.13 5.22 -6.36
N ARG A 174 -8.93 4.34 -5.36
CA ARG A 174 -8.05 4.59 -4.22
C ARG A 174 -6.58 4.64 -4.59
N ALA A 175 -6.10 3.74 -5.46
CA ALA A 175 -4.72 3.77 -5.94
C ALA A 175 -4.43 5.04 -6.76
N THR A 176 -5.40 5.49 -7.57
CA THR A 176 -5.29 6.72 -8.37
C THR A 176 -5.26 7.96 -7.47
N GLU A 177 -6.18 8.05 -6.50
CA GLU A 177 -6.22 9.13 -5.51
C GLU A 177 -4.91 9.18 -4.71
N TYR A 178 -4.43 8.03 -4.24
CA TYR A 178 -3.16 7.93 -3.53
C TYR A 178 -1.98 8.35 -4.41
N GLY A 179 -1.88 7.86 -5.65
CA GLY A 179 -0.79 8.22 -6.55
C GLY A 179 -0.76 9.72 -6.89
N GLN A 180 -1.92 10.34 -7.11
CA GLN A 180 -2.01 11.78 -7.39
C GLN A 180 -1.67 12.63 -6.15
N THR A 181 -2.12 12.21 -4.98
CA THR A 181 -1.96 12.96 -3.73
C THR A 181 -0.58 12.76 -3.09
N CYS A 182 -0.02 11.55 -3.20
CA CYS A 182 1.17 11.10 -2.47
C CYS A 182 2.41 10.89 -3.35
N TYR A 183 2.29 10.92 -4.70
CA TYR A 183 3.44 10.92 -5.62
C TYR A 183 3.46 12.11 -6.59
N GLY A 184 2.54 13.07 -6.44
CA GLY A 184 2.46 14.25 -7.28
C GLY A 184 3.56 15.30 -6.99
N PRO A 185 3.83 16.22 -7.93
CA PRO A 185 4.84 17.28 -7.78
C PRO A 185 4.55 18.29 -6.64
N ALA A 186 3.37 18.21 -6.02
CA ALA A 186 2.91 19.09 -4.93
C ALA A 186 3.47 18.71 -3.54
N ILE A 187 4.25 17.64 -3.40
CA ILE A 187 4.81 17.17 -2.11
C ILE A 187 6.18 17.84 -1.82
N ALA A 188 6.50 18.90 -2.56
CA ALA A 188 7.57 19.83 -2.22
C ALA A 188 7.17 20.83 -1.10
N GLY A 189 6.23 20.45 -0.23
CA GLY A 189 5.82 21.22 0.95
C GLY A 189 5.97 20.39 2.23
N ASP A 190 6.32 21.05 3.34
CA ASP A 190 6.76 20.46 4.62
C ASP A 190 5.73 19.56 5.35
N ARG A 191 4.52 19.32 4.79
CA ARG A 191 3.49 18.49 5.43
C ARG A 191 2.84 17.54 4.43
N GLU A 192 3.24 16.27 4.55
CA GLU A 192 2.63 15.15 3.86
C GLU A 192 1.16 14.96 4.31
N PRO A 193 0.20 14.85 3.38
CA PRO A 193 -1.20 14.59 3.70
C PRO A 193 -1.39 13.33 4.56
N SER A 194 -2.40 13.32 5.43
CA SER A 194 -2.67 12.16 6.31
C SER A 194 -2.99 10.89 5.53
N VAL A 195 -3.59 10.99 4.34
CA VAL A 195 -3.91 9.87 3.45
C VAL A 195 -2.65 9.12 2.99
N CYS A 196 -1.50 9.79 2.93
CA CYS A 196 -0.23 9.17 2.58
C CYS A 196 0.38 8.34 3.72
N LYS A 197 -0.23 8.40 4.91
CA LYS A 197 0.14 7.62 6.10
C LYS A 197 -0.79 6.42 6.34
N ASP A 198 -1.64 6.09 5.37
CA ASP A 198 -2.49 4.90 5.42
C ASP A 198 -1.67 3.59 5.33
N PHE A 199 -0.43 3.68 4.86
CA PHE A 199 0.53 2.58 4.78
C PHE A 199 1.76 2.86 5.66
N PRO A 200 2.48 1.82 6.14
CA PRO A 200 3.68 2.00 6.96
C PRO A 200 4.80 2.79 6.28
N ALA A 201 4.89 2.68 4.95
CA ALA A 201 5.77 3.49 4.12
C ALA A 201 4.95 4.18 3.03
N SER A 202 5.10 5.50 2.89
CA SER A 202 4.34 6.25 1.90
C SER A 202 4.78 5.97 0.47
N LYS A 203 6.03 5.49 0.28
CA LYS A 203 6.62 5.04 -0.98
C LYS A 203 7.51 3.82 -0.78
N VAL A 204 7.49 2.91 -1.75
CA VAL A 204 8.51 1.85 -1.87
C VAL A 204 9.78 2.48 -2.47
N PRO A 205 10.98 2.18 -1.95
CA PRO A 205 12.22 2.65 -2.56
C PRO A 205 12.33 2.12 -4.00
N ILE A 206 12.63 3.00 -4.95
CA ILE A 206 12.86 2.63 -6.36
C ILE A 206 14.05 3.44 -6.85
N SER A 207 15.04 2.73 -7.41
CA SER A 207 16.14 3.30 -8.17
C SER A 207 15.86 3.16 -9.67
N MET A 208 16.09 4.23 -10.42
CA MET A 208 15.81 4.30 -11.85
C MET A 208 17.10 4.56 -12.61
N HIS A 209 17.35 3.74 -13.61
CA HIS A 209 18.48 3.87 -14.53
C HIS A 209 17.97 3.89 -15.97
N VAL A 210 18.25 4.98 -16.68
CA VAL A 210 17.95 5.13 -18.11
C VAL A 210 19.19 4.81 -18.95
N ASP A 211 19.02 4.71 -20.27
CA ASP A 211 20.08 4.44 -21.23
C ASP A 211 20.83 3.11 -20.97
N VAL A 212 20.11 2.12 -20.44
CA VAL A 212 20.66 0.78 -20.21
C VAL A 212 20.55 -0.08 -21.48
N PRO A 213 21.40 -1.12 -21.63
CA PRO A 213 21.33 -2.03 -22.76
C PRO A 213 19.96 -2.73 -22.88
N CYS A 214 19.54 -2.99 -24.12
CA CYS A 214 18.38 -3.81 -24.44
C CYS A 214 18.48 -5.19 -23.77
N PRO A 215 17.47 -5.64 -23.00
CA PRO A 215 17.51 -6.94 -22.32
C PRO A 215 17.11 -8.11 -23.22
N PHE A 216 16.87 -7.85 -24.51
CA PHE A 216 16.36 -8.80 -25.51
C PHE A 216 17.39 -9.01 -26.63
N THR A 217 17.27 -10.10 -27.38
CA THR A 217 18.22 -10.44 -28.45
C THR A 217 17.75 -9.98 -29.84
N ASP A 218 18.55 -10.25 -30.87
CA ASP A 218 18.23 -10.05 -32.30
C ASP A 218 17.85 -8.60 -32.68
N ASP A 219 18.44 -7.62 -31.99
CA ASP A 219 18.22 -6.18 -32.22
C ASP A 219 16.74 -5.79 -32.25
N ILE A 220 15.91 -6.52 -31.49
CA ILE A 220 14.45 -6.30 -31.47
C ILE A 220 14.07 -4.98 -30.82
N CYS A 221 14.90 -4.42 -29.93
CA CYS A 221 14.70 -3.09 -29.38
C CYS A 221 14.84 -2.00 -30.46
N VAL A 222 14.11 -0.89 -30.30
CA VAL A 222 14.23 0.28 -31.17
C VAL A 222 15.64 0.88 -31.10
N GLN A 223 16.22 0.94 -29.90
CA GLN A 223 17.56 1.44 -29.64
C GLN A 223 18.38 0.42 -28.82
N PRO A 224 19.69 0.23 -29.10
CA PRO A 224 20.54 -0.68 -28.34
C PRO A 224 20.67 -0.30 -26.85
N ASN A 225 20.80 1.00 -26.56
CA ASN A 225 20.94 1.57 -25.21
C ASN A 225 19.80 2.55 -24.91
N GLY A 226 18.56 2.13 -25.15
CA GLY A 226 17.36 2.95 -24.89
C GLY A 226 16.39 2.32 -23.90
N ALA A 227 16.86 1.32 -23.14
CA ALA A 227 16.04 0.66 -22.12
C ALA A 227 16.13 1.41 -20.78
N MET A 228 15.14 1.19 -19.93
CA MET A 228 15.06 1.74 -18.58
C MET A 228 14.95 0.59 -17.59
N THR A 229 15.74 0.64 -16.51
CA THR A 229 15.66 -0.29 -15.38
C THR A 229 15.11 0.40 -14.15
N LEU A 230 14.16 -0.25 -13.49
CA LEU A 230 13.61 0.10 -12.19
C LEU A 230 13.95 -1.02 -11.20
N ASP A 231 14.68 -0.70 -10.13
CA ASP A 231 15.05 -1.64 -9.08
C ASP A 231 14.52 -1.16 -7.74
N THR A 232 13.69 -1.99 -7.10
CA THR A 232 13.09 -1.68 -5.79
C THR A 232 14.09 -1.71 -4.64
N GLY A 233 15.27 -2.30 -4.83
CA GLY A 233 16.10 -2.75 -3.72
C GLY A 233 15.37 -3.79 -2.86
N LEU A 234 15.88 -4.06 -1.66
CA LEU A 234 15.29 -5.01 -0.72
C LEU A 234 14.13 -4.37 0.05
N VAL A 235 12.92 -4.74 -0.34
CA VAL A 235 11.64 -4.37 0.30
C VAL A 235 11.36 -5.34 1.44
N ASP A 236 11.54 -4.86 2.67
CA ASP A 236 11.18 -5.58 3.90
C ASP A 236 9.66 -5.66 4.12
N SER A 237 9.16 -6.86 4.44
CA SER A 237 7.74 -7.14 4.62
C SER A 237 7.09 -6.36 5.75
N ASN A 238 7.82 -6.01 6.80
CA ASN A 238 7.29 -5.22 7.91
C ASN A 238 7.37 -3.74 7.59
N THR A 239 8.59 -3.20 7.36
CA THR A 239 8.77 -1.74 7.30
C THR A 239 8.16 -1.10 6.06
N HIS A 240 8.05 -1.84 4.95
CA HIS A 240 7.50 -1.29 3.70
C HIS A 240 6.08 -1.78 3.42
N LEU A 241 5.75 -3.02 3.80
CA LEU A 241 4.45 -3.64 3.44
C LEU A 241 3.49 -3.78 4.64
N GLY A 242 3.95 -3.58 5.87
CA GLY A 242 3.11 -3.55 7.06
C GLY A 242 2.76 -4.90 7.64
N ILE A 243 3.45 -5.96 7.22
CA ILE A 243 3.30 -7.29 7.80
C ILE A 243 4.05 -7.29 9.14
N ASN A 244 3.31 -7.07 10.23
CA ASN A 244 3.86 -6.93 11.57
C ASN A 244 4.41 -8.27 12.10
N ALA A 245 5.71 -8.50 11.87
CA ALA A 245 6.43 -9.71 12.29
C ALA A 245 7.79 -9.35 12.95
N PRO A 246 8.32 -10.19 13.87
CA PRO A 246 9.68 -10.04 14.40
C PRO A 246 10.75 -10.21 13.29
N PRO A 247 11.96 -9.67 13.46
CA PRO A 247 13.00 -9.66 12.42
C PRO A 247 13.30 -11.03 11.79
N GLU A 248 13.29 -12.10 12.59
CA GLU A 248 13.54 -13.48 12.17
C GLU A 248 12.40 -14.12 11.36
N GLU A 249 11.22 -13.50 11.35
CA GLU A 249 10.02 -13.97 10.62
C GLU A 249 9.70 -13.09 9.41
N ARG A 250 10.48 -12.03 9.16
CA ARG A 250 10.32 -11.15 8.00
C ARG A 250 10.91 -11.77 6.75
N ILE A 251 10.37 -11.37 5.62
CA ILE A 251 10.98 -11.60 4.30
C ILE A 251 11.41 -10.27 3.71
N LYS A 252 12.40 -10.36 2.82
CA LYS A 252 12.78 -9.25 1.93
C LYS A 252 12.51 -9.66 0.51
N TYR A 253 11.97 -8.74 -0.26
CA TYR A 253 11.61 -8.95 -1.65
C TYR A 253 12.30 -7.89 -2.51
N GLN A 254 12.84 -8.30 -3.64
CA GLN A 254 13.37 -7.35 -4.62
C GLN A 254 12.90 -7.69 -6.00
N ARG A 255 12.58 -6.64 -6.74
CA ARG A 255 12.19 -6.72 -8.14
C ARG A 255 13.02 -5.77 -8.97
N ILE A 256 13.51 -6.31 -10.09
CA ILE A 256 14.18 -5.57 -11.15
C ILE A 256 13.31 -5.67 -12.41
N LEU A 257 12.91 -4.52 -12.93
CA LEU A 257 12.13 -4.37 -14.13
C LEU A 257 12.97 -3.63 -15.17
N THR A 258 13.24 -4.26 -16.31
CA THR A 258 13.95 -3.60 -17.43
C THR A 258 13.05 -3.56 -18.65
N CYS A 259 12.70 -2.37 -19.12
CA CYS A 259 11.75 -2.14 -20.21
C CYS A 259 12.41 -1.44 -21.40
N ALA A 260 12.05 -1.84 -22.61
CA ALA A 260 12.51 -1.23 -23.85
C ALA A 260 11.38 -1.18 -24.90
N PRO A 261 11.24 -0.07 -25.64
CA PRO A 261 10.43 -0.04 -26.85
C PRO A 261 10.99 -1.03 -27.90
N ILE A 262 10.12 -1.81 -28.53
CA ILE A 262 10.51 -2.84 -29.52
C ILE A 262 10.00 -2.52 -30.93
N LYS A 263 10.77 -2.97 -31.92
CA LYS A 263 10.42 -2.94 -33.34
C LYS A 263 9.37 -4.01 -33.60
N THR A 264 8.35 -3.68 -34.38
CA THR A 264 7.24 -4.61 -34.69
C THR A 264 6.91 -4.71 -36.16
N GLU A 265 7.58 -3.92 -36.99
CA GLU A 265 7.40 -3.85 -38.44
C GLU A 265 7.60 -5.23 -39.07
N ASN A 266 8.70 -5.90 -38.71
CA ASN A 266 9.05 -7.25 -39.19
C ASN A 266 8.22 -8.37 -38.56
N TYR A 267 7.45 -8.06 -37.52
CA TYR A 267 6.60 -9.02 -36.79
C TYR A 267 5.12 -8.74 -37.01
N SER A 268 4.75 -8.02 -38.08
CA SER A 268 3.37 -7.66 -38.36
C SER A 268 2.93 -8.11 -39.75
N SER A 269 1.65 -8.46 -39.89
CA SER A 269 1.05 -8.79 -41.19
C SER A 269 0.78 -7.52 -42.01
N PRO A 270 0.65 -7.62 -43.34
CA PRO A 270 -0.05 -6.60 -44.11
C PRO A 270 -1.52 -6.52 -43.66
N TRP A 271 -2.18 -5.40 -43.99
CA TRP A 271 -3.61 -5.26 -43.81
C TRP A 271 -4.36 -6.22 -44.75
N THR A 272 -5.30 -7.00 -44.21
CA THR A 272 -6.10 -7.96 -44.98
C THR A 272 -7.58 -7.84 -44.64
N ALA A 273 -8.46 -8.04 -45.63
CA ALA A 273 -9.90 -8.17 -45.40
C ALA A 273 -10.26 -9.55 -44.83
N GLU A 274 -9.35 -10.52 -44.95
CA GLU A 274 -9.52 -11.85 -44.37
C GLU A 274 -9.50 -11.77 -42.85
N ARG A 275 -10.50 -12.39 -42.22
CA ARG A 275 -10.62 -12.40 -40.77
C ARG A 275 -9.59 -13.37 -40.17
N PRO A 276 -8.68 -12.92 -39.29
CA PRO A 276 -7.77 -13.82 -38.58
C PRO A 276 -8.54 -14.82 -37.71
N SER A 277 -8.06 -16.06 -37.67
CA SER A 277 -8.60 -17.12 -36.81
C SER A 277 -8.53 -16.70 -35.33
N GLY A 278 -9.64 -16.87 -34.58
CA GLY A 278 -9.71 -16.50 -33.16
C GLY A 278 -10.27 -15.09 -32.86
N VAL A 279 -10.52 -14.25 -33.87
CA VAL A 279 -11.25 -12.98 -33.68
C VAL A 279 -12.76 -13.26 -33.52
N LEU A 280 -13.24 -13.27 -32.27
CA LEU A 280 -14.66 -13.40 -31.93
C LEU A 280 -15.41 -12.07 -32.13
N VAL A 281 -15.74 -11.73 -33.37
CA VAL A 281 -16.70 -10.66 -33.69
C VAL A 281 -17.87 -11.30 -34.43
N GLY A 282 -19.09 -10.82 -34.16
CA GLY A 282 -20.37 -11.37 -34.65
C GLY A 282 -20.39 -11.80 -36.13
N ARG A 283 -21.36 -12.66 -36.47
CA ARG A 283 -21.39 -13.60 -37.61
C ARG A 283 -21.11 -13.05 -39.03
N VAL A 284 -20.90 -11.76 -39.27
CA VAL A 284 -20.47 -11.23 -40.58
C VAL A 284 -19.57 -10.01 -40.34
N PRO A 285 -18.36 -9.90 -40.94
CA PRO A 285 -17.60 -8.66 -40.89
C PRO A 285 -18.39 -7.60 -41.69
N PRO A 286 -18.74 -6.44 -41.11
CA PRO A 286 -19.20 -5.30 -41.90
C PRO A 286 -18.27 -5.03 -43.10
N THR A 287 -18.83 -4.65 -44.24
CA THR A 287 -18.05 -4.25 -45.42
C THR A 287 -17.04 -3.15 -45.08
N GLY A 288 -15.78 -3.32 -45.50
CA GLY A 288 -14.72 -2.33 -45.33
C GLY A 288 -13.86 -2.47 -44.05
N ILE A 289 -14.02 -3.56 -43.28
CA ILE A 289 -13.10 -3.88 -42.19
C ILE A 289 -11.87 -4.61 -42.73
N VAL A 290 -10.69 -4.10 -42.39
CA VAL A 290 -9.41 -4.78 -42.59
C VAL A 290 -8.73 -5.01 -41.25
N TYR A 291 -7.94 -6.07 -41.19
CA TYR A 291 -7.24 -6.55 -40.01
C TYR A 291 -5.73 -6.54 -40.23
N LYS A 292 -4.99 -6.29 -39.15
CA LYS A 292 -3.54 -6.46 -39.07
C LYS A 292 -3.21 -7.25 -37.82
N THR A 293 -2.34 -8.25 -37.94
CA THR A 293 -1.88 -9.05 -36.81
C THR A 293 -0.44 -8.72 -36.46
N TYR A 294 -0.13 -8.84 -35.16
CA TYR A 294 1.22 -8.78 -34.62
C TYR A 294 1.59 -10.15 -34.08
N ASN A 295 2.68 -10.70 -34.60
CA ASN A 295 3.15 -12.07 -34.41
C ASN A 295 4.39 -12.07 -33.50
N LEU A 296 4.24 -11.53 -32.28
CA LEU A 296 5.26 -11.57 -31.23
C LEU A 296 5.15 -12.84 -30.37
N GLY A 297 4.39 -13.83 -30.82
CA GLY A 297 4.11 -15.07 -30.10
C GLY A 297 2.63 -15.45 -30.07
N PRO A 298 2.27 -16.75 -30.00
CA PRO A 298 0.88 -17.17 -29.86
C PRO A 298 0.30 -16.74 -28.51
N TYR A 299 -1.00 -16.44 -28.49
CA TYR A 299 -1.75 -16.05 -27.31
C TYR A 299 -3.14 -16.69 -27.34
N ALA A 300 -3.53 -17.35 -26.24
CA ALA A 300 -4.76 -18.14 -26.17
C ALA A 300 -4.89 -19.14 -27.34
N LEU A 301 -5.99 -19.10 -28.08
CA LEU A 301 -6.26 -19.98 -29.23
C LEU A 301 -5.74 -19.39 -30.56
N SER A 302 -5.01 -18.27 -30.52
CA SER A 302 -4.52 -17.58 -31.71
C SER A 302 -3.02 -17.83 -31.91
N ASN A 303 -2.60 -17.95 -33.17
CA ASN A 303 -1.20 -18.03 -33.58
C ASN A 303 -0.49 -16.66 -33.62
N TYR A 304 -1.16 -15.60 -33.16
CA TYR A 304 -0.68 -14.23 -33.11
C TYR A 304 -0.90 -13.63 -31.72
N THR A 305 -0.18 -12.56 -31.42
CA THR A 305 -0.21 -11.87 -30.12
C THR A 305 -1.37 -10.88 -30.03
N LEU A 306 -1.58 -10.11 -31.09
CA LEU A 306 -2.62 -9.10 -31.19
C LEU A 306 -3.18 -9.05 -32.61
N ALA A 307 -4.50 -8.95 -32.73
CA ALA A 307 -5.16 -8.55 -33.97
C ALA A 307 -5.86 -7.21 -33.73
N VAL A 308 -5.70 -6.29 -34.67
CA VAL A 308 -6.37 -4.99 -34.67
C VAL A 308 -7.11 -4.78 -35.97
N SER A 309 -8.14 -3.94 -35.94
CA SER A 309 -8.89 -3.55 -37.14
C SER A 309 -8.78 -2.05 -37.40
N ASN A 310 -9.04 -1.65 -38.63
CA ASN A 310 -9.14 -0.24 -39.02
C ASN A 310 -10.36 0.52 -38.44
N LYS A 311 -11.17 -0.14 -37.59
CA LYS A 311 -12.42 0.41 -37.02
C LYS A 311 -12.50 0.31 -35.49
N THR A 312 -11.43 -0.10 -34.81
CA THR A 312 -11.51 -0.54 -33.40
C THR A 312 -11.19 0.52 -32.33
N THR A 313 -11.18 1.83 -32.60
CA THR A 313 -11.10 2.79 -31.47
C THR A 313 -12.02 3.99 -31.57
N ASP A 314 -12.59 4.32 -30.40
CA ASP A 314 -13.34 5.54 -30.09
C ASP A 314 -12.55 6.41 -29.07
N THR A 315 -11.26 6.12 -28.84
CA THR A 315 -10.46 6.78 -27.79
C THR A 315 -9.04 7.09 -28.25
N PRO A 316 -8.46 8.26 -27.91
CA PRO A 316 -7.13 8.66 -28.36
C PRO A 316 -6.01 7.68 -27.97
N TYR A 317 -6.14 7.03 -26.81
CA TYR A 317 -5.20 6.03 -26.34
C TYR A 317 -5.92 4.77 -25.87
N TYR A 318 -5.36 3.62 -26.21
CA TYR A 318 -5.77 2.33 -25.66
C TYR A 318 -4.52 1.55 -25.23
N LEU A 319 -4.49 1.15 -23.96
CA LEU A 319 -3.43 0.37 -23.37
C LEU A 319 -3.91 -1.06 -23.09
N LYS A 320 -3.02 -2.03 -23.30
CA LYS A 320 -3.22 -3.43 -22.91
C LYS A 320 -1.87 -3.98 -22.46
N ALA A 321 -1.87 -4.84 -21.45
CA ALA A 321 -0.71 -5.66 -21.16
C ALA A 321 -1.03 -7.14 -21.37
N ILE A 322 -0.01 -7.91 -21.69
CA ILE A 322 -0.03 -9.38 -21.67
C ILE A 322 1.30 -9.84 -21.10
N ARG A 323 1.30 -11.00 -20.44
CA ARG A 323 2.46 -11.53 -19.74
C ARG A 323 2.77 -12.97 -20.15
N SER A 324 4.04 -13.31 -20.02
CA SER A 324 4.60 -14.65 -20.12
C SER A 324 5.48 -14.92 -18.91
N LEU A 325 5.11 -15.94 -18.14
CA LEU A 325 5.81 -16.46 -16.99
C LEU A 325 6.98 -17.33 -17.43
N ALA A 326 8.15 -17.15 -16.81
CA ALA A 326 9.36 -17.86 -17.16
C ALA A 326 9.21 -19.39 -17.09
N PHE A 327 8.47 -19.89 -16.10
CA PHE A 327 8.27 -21.32 -15.90
C PHE A 327 7.22 -21.96 -16.82
N ASP A 328 6.29 -21.17 -17.37
CA ASP A 328 5.15 -21.71 -18.15
C ASP A 328 5.38 -21.66 -19.66
N ARG A 329 6.51 -21.10 -20.12
CA ARG A 329 6.78 -20.90 -21.56
C ARG A 329 6.71 -22.19 -22.36
N ASP A 330 7.19 -23.28 -21.76
CA ASP A 330 7.25 -24.60 -22.39
C ASP A 330 6.02 -25.46 -22.10
N SER A 331 5.12 -25.03 -21.21
CA SER A 331 3.93 -25.80 -20.86
C SER A 331 2.90 -25.74 -21.99
N SER A 332 2.20 -26.86 -22.23
CA SER A 332 1.12 -26.92 -23.21
C SER A 332 -0.24 -26.49 -22.63
N SER A 333 -0.29 -26.03 -21.38
CA SER A 333 -1.52 -25.89 -20.61
C SER A 333 -1.79 -24.44 -20.18
N GLY A 334 -2.48 -23.69 -21.04
CA GLY A 334 -3.06 -22.40 -20.65
C GLY A 334 -3.25 -21.44 -21.82
N PRO A 335 -4.07 -20.38 -21.67
CA PRO A 335 -4.20 -19.31 -22.65
C PRO A 335 -3.02 -18.31 -22.63
N GLU A 336 -1.90 -18.67 -22.00
CA GLU A 336 -0.77 -17.79 -21.75
C GLU A 336 -0.05 -17.37 -23.06
N TRP A 337 0.47 -16.15 -23.09
CA TRP A 337 1.22 -15.66 -24.24
C TRP A 337 2.62 -16.28 -24.23
N LYS A 338 3.03 -16.84 -25.37
CA LYS A 338 4.37 -17.42 -25.53
C LYS A 338 5.23 -16.52 -26.40
N PRO A 339 6.24 -15.83 -25.86
CA PRO A 339 7.06 -14.89 -26.63
C PRO A 339 7.81 -15.60 -27.76
N ILE A 340 8.01 -14.88 -28.86
CA ILE A 340 9.01 -15.28 -29.87
C ILE A 340 10.42 -15.39 -29.25
N PRO A 341 11.34 -16.18 -29.84
CA PRO A 341 12.68 -16.38 -29.29
C PRO A 341 13.42 -15.09 -28.90
N PRO A 342 13.38 -13.98 -29.67
CA PRO A 342 14.04 -12.73 -29.28
C PRO A 342 13.55 -12.12 -27.95
N LEU A 343 12.30 -12.40 -27.57
CA LEU A 343 11.67 -11.91 -26.35
C LEU A 343 11.68 -12.95 -25.23
N ALA A 344 12.13 -14.18 -25.48
CA ALA A 344 12.12 -15.28 -24.51
C ALA A 344 13.39 -15.26 -23.65
N VAL A 345 13.30 -14.69 -22.44
CA VAL A 345 14.43 -14.56 -21.51
C VAL A 345 14.34 -15.60 -20.39
N GLU A 346 15.22 -16.59 -20.38
CA GLU A 346 15.17 -17.80 -19.51
C GLU A 346 14.82 -17.51 -18.03
N ASN A 347 15.53 -16.58 -17.38
CA ASN A 347 15.40 -16.30 -15.94
C ASN A 347 14.64 -15.01 -15.61
N ALA A 348 13.64 -14.65 -16.41
CA ALA A 348 12.80 -13.48 -16.17
C ALA A 348 11.40 -13.71 -16.71
N ASP A 349 10.37 -13.16 -16.07
CA ASP A 349 9.06 -13.06 -16.71
C ASP A 349 9.11 -11.95 -17.77
N VAL A 350 8.26 -12.01 -18.78
CA VAL A 350 8.22 -11.02 -19.86
C VAL A 350 6.81 -10.46 -19.98
N THR A 351 6.70 -9.14 -19.91
CA THR A 351 5.44 -8.42 -20.07
C THR A 351 5.51 -7.55 -21.31
N LEU A 352 4.53 -7.65 -22.20
CA LEU A 352 4.32 -6.69 -23.28
C LEU A 352 3.27 -5.67 -22.88
N ILE A 353 3.61 -4.40 -23.01
CA ILE A 353 2.70 -3.27 -22.91
C ILE A 353 2.43 -2.77 -24.32
N ILE A 354 1.16 -2.80 -24.70
CA ILE A 354 0.66 -2.50 -26.02
C ILE A 354 -0.06 -1.16 -25.96
N LEU A 355 0.36 -0.22 -26.79
CA LEU A 355 -0.27 1.07 -26.98
C LEU A 355 -0.87 1.15 -28.37
N ARG A 356 -2.16 1.47 -28.44
CA ARG A 356 -2.75 2.04 -29.65
C ARG A 356 -2.90 3.53 -29.43
N ASN A 357 -2.31 4.30 -30.33
CA ASN A 357 -2.28 5.75 -30.28
C ASN A 357 -2.98 6.31 -31.52
N GLU A 358 -4.19 6.81 -31.32
CA GLU A 358 -4.97 7.54 -32.33
C GLU A 358 -5.06 9.04 -31.97
N ALA A 359 -4.22 9.50 -31.03
CA ALA A 359 -4.12 10.90 -30.68
C ALA A 359 -3.47 11.72 -31.81
N MET A 360 -3.89 12.97 -31.90
CA MET A 360 -3.34 13.97 -32.81
C MET A 360 -2.53 14.99 -32.01
N TYR A 361 -1.32 15.27 -32.47
CA TYR A 361 -0.40 16.20 -31.81
C TYR A 361 -0.22 17.46 -32.64
N GLN A 362 -0.11 18.60 -31.96
CA GLN A 362 0.20 19.89 -32.60
C GLN A 362 1.68 19.99 -32.99
N THR A 363 2.56 19.31 -32.25
CA THR A 363 4.00 19.28 -32.48
C THR A 363 4.47 17.83 -32.65
N PRO A 364 5.60 17.59 -33.35
CA PRO A 364 6.12 16.25 -33.50
C PRO A 364 6.54 15.65 -32.14
N VAL A 365 6.23 14.37 -31.93
CA VAL A 365 6.59 13.61 -30.74
C VAL A 365 7.73 12.64 -31.08
N HIS A 366 8.87 12.80 -30.40
CA HIS A 366 10.08 12.00 -30.62
C HIS A 366 10.27 10.85 -29.62
N ASP A 367 9.36 10.70 -28.66
CA ASP A 367 9.36 9.54 -27.75
C ASP A 367 9.27 8.23 -28.56
N PRO A 368 10.16 7.25 -28.36
CA PRO A 368 10.18 6.05 -29.20
C PRO A 368 8.92 5.16 -29.12
N TRP A 369 8.10 5.29 -28.07
CA TRP A 369 6.87 4.50 -27.88
C TRP A 369 5.62 5.24 -28.38
N PHE A 370 5.53 6.56 -28.13
CA PHE A 370 4.45 7.43 -28.58
C PHE A 370 4.69 8.08 -29.95
N ARG A 371 5.85 7.82 -30.55
CA ARG A 371 6.41 8.49 -31.73
C ARG A 371 5.36 8.92 -32.76
N ALA A 372 5.28 10.23 -32.99
CA ALA A 372 4.37 10.86 -33.94
C ALA A 372 5.08 12.01 -34.66
N THR A 373 5.77 11.68 -35.75
CA THR A 373 6.57 12.64 -36.54
C THR A 373 6.02 12.84 -37.95
N ALA A 374 5.13 11.96 -38.40
CA ALA A 374 4.43 12.09 -39.67
C ALA A 374 3.18 12.99 -39.54
N VAL A 375 3.00 13.91 -40.49
CA VAL A 375 1.78 14.73 -40.60
C VAL A 375 0.66 13.87 -41.17
N GLY A 376 -0.27 13.46 -40.30
CA GLY A 376 -1.41 12.62 -40.65
C GLY A 376 -2.61 13.39 -41.21
N TYR A 377 -2.84 14.63 -40.73
CA TYR A 377 -3.99 15.44 -41.14
C TYR A 377 -3.55 16.86 -41.49
N LYS A 378 -3.83 17.33 -42.71
CA LYS A 378 -3.35 18.62 -43.23
C LYS A 378 -4.18 19.85 -42.80
N ASN A 379 -5.25 19.66 -42.02
CA ASN A 379 -6.19 20.72 -41.62
C ASN A 379 -6.13 20.98 -40.10
N GLY A 380 -4.94 21.19 -39.54
CA GLY A 380 -4.82 21.52 -38.13
C GLY A 380 -5.07 23.00 -37.83
N LEU A 381 -5.08 23.31 -36.53
CA LEU A 381 -5.19 24.68 -36.04
C LEU A 381 -4.01 25.51 -36.60
N ASN A 382 -4.30 26.70 -37.11
CA ASN A 382 -3.36 27.62 -37.76
C ASN A 382 -2.86 27.22 -39.17
N GLY A 383 -3.46 26.22 -39.82
CA GLY A 383 -3.07 25.79 -41.17
C GLY A 383 -1.84 24.87 -41.20
N GLU A 384 -1.28 24.53 -40.05
CA GLU A 384 -0.32 23.44 -39.89
C GLU A 384 -1.05 22.10 -39.76
N GLY A 385 -0.45 21.01 -40.21
CA GLY A 385 -1.06 19.69 -40.08
C GLY A 385 -0.84 19.07 -38.69
N TYR A 386 -1.75 18.20 -38.25
CA TYR A 386 -1.55 17.40 -37.05
C TYR A 386 -0.61 16.22 -37.30
N TYR A 387 0.26 15.97 -36.33
CA TYR A 387 1.11 14.80 -36.29
C TYR A 387 0.34 13.61 -35.69
N THR A 388 0.52 12.44 -36.29
CA THR A 388 -0.12 11.18 -35.83
C THR A 388 0.94 10.12 -35.61
N ALA A 389 0.62 9.09 -34.84
CA ALA A 389 1.55 8.01 -34.53
C ALA A 389 2.18 7.40 -35.80
N ASP A 390 3.51 7.29 -35.82
CA ASP A 390 4.25 6.73 -36.95
C ASP A 390 4.02 5.21 -37.05
N GLN A 391 3.96 4.56 -35.89
CA GLN A 391 3.76 3.12 -35.74
C GLN A 391 2.26 2.79 -35.63
N MET A 392 1.51 3.04 -36.70
CA MET A 392 0.15 2.56 -36.80
C MET A 392 0.11 1.07 -37.21
N PRO A 393 -0.80 0.26 -36.64
CA PRO A 393 -1.87 0.57 -35.67
C PRO A 393 -1.58 0.37 -34.16
N ALA A 394 -0.40 -0.12 -33.78
CA ALA A 394 0.01 -0.33 -32.39
C ALA A 394 1.54 -0.28 -32.22
N SER A 395 2.00 0.24 -31.08
CA SER A 395 3.38 0.25 -30.62
C SER A 395 3.54 -0.53 -29.31
N PHE A 396 4.75 -1.02 -29.03
CA PHE A 396 4.99 -2.01 -27.99
C PHE A 396 6.21 -1.65 -27.14
N VAL A 397 6.07 -1.82 -25.83
CA VAL A 397 7.17 -1.86 -24.87
C VAL A 397 7.23 -3.27 -24.30
N ALA A 398 8.41 -3.89 -24.37
CA ALA A 398 8.66 -5.18 -23.74
C ALA A 398 9.45 -4.96 -22.47
N CYS A 399 9.08 -5.69 -21.41
CA CYS A 399 9.72 -5.61 -20.11
C CYS A 399 10.12 -6.99 -19.61
N THR A 400 11.34 -7.13 -19.11
CA THR A 400 11.74 -8.30 -18.31
C THR A 400 11.53 -8.01 -16.83
N GLU A 401 10.93 -8.96 -16.10
CA GLU A 401 10.71 -8.88 -14.66
C GLU A 401 11.51 -9.98 -13.97
N ARG A 402 12.44 -9.57 -13.10
CA ARG A 402 13.26 -10.48 -12.28
C ARG A 402 12.94 -10.25 -10.82
N HIS A 403 12.69 -11.34 -10.12
CA HIS A 403 12.24 -11.36 -8.74
C HIS A 403 13.25 -12.14 -7.90
N ARG A 404 13.46 -11.71 -6.65
CA ARG A 404 14.15 -12.53 -5.64
C ARG A 404 13.52 -12.31 -4.28
N VAL A 405 13.62 -13.33 -3.45
CA VAL A 405 13.11 -13.37 -2.08
C VAL A 405 14.22 -13.79 -1.15
N CYS A 406 14.30 -13.15 0.01
CA CYS A 406 15.31 -13.42 1.00
C CYS A 406 14.71 -13.66 2.39
N SER A 407 15.27 -14.64 3.10
CA SER A 407 14.97 -14.92 4.52
C SER A 407 15.79 -14.02 5.46
N SER A 408 16.92 -13.50 4.97
CA SER A 408 17.80 -12.56 5.64
C SER A 408 18.50 -11.68 4.61
N GLU A 409 19.33 -10.73 5.02
CA GLU A 409 20.11 -9.89 4.09
C GLU A 409 21.06 -10.69 3.18
N THR A 410 21.51 -11.86 3.63
CA THR A 410 22.54 -12.66 2.95
C THR A 410 22.02 -13.96 2.37
N SER A 411 20.82 -14.40 2.75
CA SER A 411 20.19 -15.65 2.31
C SER A 411 19.02 -15.35 1.37
N CYS A 412 19.32 -15.27 0.08
CA CYS A 412 18.40 -14.91 -0.99
C CYS A 412 18.34 -16.02 -2.06
N THR A 413 17.20 -16.10 -2.74
CA THR A 413 17.09 -16.89 -3.96
C THR A 413 17.86 -16.22 -5.11
N PRO A 414 18.30 -16.99 -6.11
CA PRO A 414 18.72 -16.42 -7.39
C PRO A 414 17.60 -15.57 -7.99
N PHE A 415 17.94 -14.60 -8.83
CA PHE A 415 16.93 -13.89 -9.60
C PHE A 415 16.25 -14.84 -10.59
N GLY A 416 14.92 -14.81 -10.64
CA GLY A 416 14.11 -15.60 -11.56
C GLY A 416 12.75 -14.96 -11.84
N GLY A 417 11.86 -15.70 -12.48
CA GLY A 417 10.45 -15.31 -12.60
C GLY A 417 9.74 -15.30 -11.23
N VAL A 418 8.55 -14.67 -11.15
CA VAL A 418 7.83 -14.46 -9.88
C VAL A 418 7.56 -15.75 -9.09
N SER A 419 7.46 -16.90 -9.77
CA SER A 419 7.01 -18.19 -9.22
C SER A 419 8.15 -19.19 -9.01
N GLN A 420 9.38 -18.87 -9.41
CA GLN A 420 10.51 -19.81 -9.36
C GLN A 420 11.21 -19.87 -7.98
N ASN A 421 10.77 -19.08 -6.98
CA ASN A 421 11.67 -18.60 -5.92
C ASN A 421 11.32 -18.87 -4.43
N ALA A 422 10.57 -19.92 -4.06
CA ALA A 422 10.65 -20.44 -2.69
C ALA A 422 10.16 -21.90 -2.51
N THR A 423 10.96 -22.74 -1.84
CA THR A 423 10.54 -24.05 -1.32
C THR A 423 10.69 -24.09 0.21
N ALA A 424 9.67 -24.56 0.92
CA ALA A 424 9.77 -25.09 2.28
C ALA A 424 8.80 -26.28 2.41
N PRO A 425 9.05 -27.25 3.33
CA PRO A 425 8.52 -28.60 3.23
C PRO A 425 6.99 -28.62 3.27
N ALA A 426 6.41 -29.42 2.38
CA ALA A 426 4.98 -29.63 2.27
C ALA A 426 4.36 -29.93 3.65
N SER A 427 3.50 -29.03 4.11
CA SER A 427 2.45 -29.36 5.06
C SER A 427 1.14 -28.77 4.57
N VAL A 428 0.36 -29.64 3.92
CA VAL A 428 -1.11 -29.74 3.97
C VAL A 428 -1.91 -28.54 3.43
N GLY A 429 -2.33 -28.69 2.17
CA GLY A 429 -3.70 -28.46 1.73
C GLY A 429 -4.15 -27.02 1.54
N VAL A 430 -3.88 -26.45 0.37
CA VAL A 430 -4.81 -25.54 -0.33
C VAL A 430 -4.66 -25.80 -1.83
N ASP A 431 -5.61 -26.53 -2.40
CA ASP A 431 -5.90 -26.61 -3.85
C ASP A 431 -6.18 -25.16 -4.34
N ASP A 432 -5.69 -24.59 -5.44
CA ASP A 432 -5.59 -25.08 -6.81
C ASP A 432 -4.71 -24.08 -7.60
N PHE A 433 -3.39 -24.30 -7.65
CA PHE A 433 -2.43 -23.85 -8.67
C PHE A 433 -1.15 -24.64 -8.38
N GLY A 434 -0.80 -25.56 -9.28
CA GLY A 434 0.21 -26.60 -9.07
C GLY A 434 1.45 -26.13 -8.29
N ALA A 435 1.58 -26.64 -7.07
CA ALA A 435 2.82 -26.57 -6.32
C ALA A 435 3.85 -27.43 -7.06
N TYR A 436 4.68 -26.81 -7.89
CA TYR A 436 5.84 -27.48 -8.48
C TYR A 436 7.08 -27.22 -7.62
N ASP A 437 7.82 -28.28 -7.40
CA ASP A 437 9.08 -28.34 -6.67
C ASP A 437 10.09 -27.41 -7.37
N ALA A 438 10.33 -26.20 -6.82
CA ALA A 438 11.39 -25.34 -7.31
C ALA A 438 12.73 -26.01 -6.96
N GLY A 439 13.38 -26.63 -7.95
CA GLY A 439 14.55 -27.46 -7.76
C GLY A 439 15.66 -26.76 -6.97
N ALA A 440 16.22 -27.44 -5.97
CA ALA A 440 17.54 -27.28 -5.31
C ALA A 440 18.13 -25.89 -4.94
N THR A 441 17.54 -24.76 -5.32
CA THR A 441 18.08 -23.39 -5.15
C THR A 441 17.19 -22.50 -4.27
N GLY A 442 16.17 -23.07 -3.63
CA GLY A 442 15.24 -22.36 -2.77
C GLY A 442 15.85 -21.93 -1.43
N VAL A 443 15.54 -20.70 -1.01
CA VAL A 443 15.80 -20.25 0.37
C VAL A 443 14.82 -20.96 1.30
N ARG A 444 15.32 -21.50 2.41
CA ARG A 444 14.46 -22.08 3.45
C ARG A 444 13.75 -20.96 4.19
N LEU A 445 12.42 -20.95 4.09
CA LEU A 445 11.56 -20.03 4.83
C LEU A 445 10.94 -20.76 6.02
N ASN A 446 10.82 -20.07 7.16
CA ASN A 446 9.98 -20.54 8.26
C ASN A 446 8.48 -20.38 7.90
N ALA A 447 7.58 -20.87 8.75
CA ALA A 447 6.15 -20.86 8.47
C ALA A 447 5.58 -19.45 8.23
N GLN A 448 6.03 -18.46 8.99
CA GLN A 448 5.57 -17.07 8.87
C GLN A 448 6.13 -16.39 7.61
N GLN A 449 7.42 -16.59 7.35
CA GLN A 449 8.06 -16.13 6.13
C GLN A 449 7.40 -16.71 4.88
N LYS A 450 7.03 -18.00 4.93
CA LYS A 450 6.31 -18.67 3.85
C LYS A 450 4.92 -18.05 3.66
N ALA A 451 4.16 -17.82 4.72
CA ALA A 451 2.85 -17.19 4.61
C ALA A 451 2.92 -15.78 3.97
N ALA A 452 3.90 -14.97 4.39
CA ALA A 452 4.15 -13.66 3.78
C ALA A 452 4.55 -13.79 2.30
N HIS A 453 5.42 -14.76 1.98
CA HIS A 453 5.83 -15.02 0.60
C HIS A 453 4.66 -15.46 -0.29
N ASP A 454 3.87 -16.43 0.19
CA ASP A 454 2.71 -16.95 -0.53
C ASP A 454 1.70 -15.83 -0.79
N LEU A 455 1.48 -14.92 0.15
CA LEU A 455 0.64 -13.73 -0.05
C LEU A 455 1.17 -12.85 -1.19
N LEU A 456 2.47 -12.52 -1.17
CA LEU A 456 3.09 -11.72 -2.24
C LEU A 456 3.04 -12.42 -3.59
N GLN A 457 3.22 -13.75 -3.62
CA GLN A 457 3.17 -14.53 -4.85
C GLN A 457 1.74 -14.62 -5.40
N GLN A 458 0.74 -14.89 -4.54
CA GLN A 458 -0.67 -14.99 -4.92
C GLN A 458 -1.23 -13.67 -5.49
N ASP A 459 -0.81 -12.55 -4.93
CA ASP A 459 -1.17 -11.22 -5.43
C ASP A 459 -0.32 -10.77 -6.63
N LEU A 460 0.66 -11.59 -7.04
CA LEU A 460 1.65 -11.25 -8.06
C LEU A 460 2.26 -9.88 -7.76
N PHE A 461 2.69 -9.68 -6.51
CA PHE A 461 3.06 -8.38 -5.99
C PHE A 461 4.13 -7.71 -6.87
N GLY A 462 3.74 -6.55 -7.41
CA GLY A 462 4.54 -5.76 -8.33
C GLY A 462 4.31 -6.07 -9.81
N ALA A 463 3.75 -7.23 -10.22
CA ALA A 463 3.63 -7.60 -11.64
C ALA A 463 2.94 -6.53 -12.50
N MET A 464 3.59 -6.15 -13.61
CA MET A 464 3.19 -4.98 -14.40
C MET A 464 1.83 -5.15 -15.07
N GLU A 465 1.51 -6.36 -15.54
CA GLU A 465 0.25 -6.67 -16.23
C GLU A 465 -0.98 -6.28 -15.39
N LYS A 466 -0.98 -6.57 -14.09
CA LYS A 466 -2.12 -6.28 -13.20
C LYS A 466 -2.42 -4.79 -13.12
N PHE A 467 -1.41 -3.93 -13.27
CA PHE A 467 -1.58 -2.48 -13.27
C PHE A 467 -2.29 -1.97 -14.53
N VAL A 468 -1.94 -2.53 -15.70
CA VAL A 468 -2.47 -2.09 -17.00
C VAL A 468 -3.87 -2.67 -17.28
N GLU A 469 -4.13 -3.92 -16.88
CA GLU A 469 -5.46 -4.53 -17.07
C GLU A 469 -6.54 -3.89 -16.18
N ARG A 470 -6.19 -3.55 -14.92
CA ARG A 470 -7.12 -2.93 -13.97
C ARG A 470 -7.49 -1.49 -14.36
N SER A 471 -6.59 -0.75 -15.01
CA SER A 471 -6.81 0.66 -15.42
C SER A 471 -7.63 0.83 -16.71
N THR A 472 -7.59 -0.13 -17.63
CA THR A 472 -8.13 0.05 -19.00
C THR A 472 -9.47 -0.63 -19.24
N ARG A 473 -9.77 -1.73 -18.55
CA ARG A 473 -11.01 -2.50 -18.74
C ARG A 473 -12.11 -2.16 -17.74
N ALA A 474 -11.78 -1.75 -16.52
CA ALA A 474 -12.77 -1.46 -15.47
C ALA A 474 -13.70 -0.30 -15.84
N LEU A 475 -13.18 0.72 -16.52
CA LEU A 475 -13.96 1.88 -16.97
C LEU A 475 -14.99 1.52 -18.06
N ARG A 476 -14.63 0.67 -19.05
CA ARG A 476 -15.56 0.31 -20.14
C ARG A 476 -16.55 -0.78 -19.74
N ALA A 477 -16.15 -1.72 -18.87
CA ALA A 477 -17.03 -2.82 -18.47
C ALA A 477 -18.15 -2.37 -17.54
N LEU A 478 -17.95 -1.36 -16.68
CA LEU A 478 -19.02 -0.84 -15.83
C LEU A 478 -20.10 -0.08 -16.63
N ASP A 479 -19.71 0.66 -17.66
CA ASP A 479 -20.68 1.29 -18.58
C ASP A 479 -21.45 0.23 -19.41
N PHE A 480 -20.78 -0.87 -19.77
CA PHE A 480 -21.38 -1.93 -20.60
C PHE A 480 -22.18 -2.97 -19.80
N VAL A 481 -21.83 -3.26 -18.54
CA VAL A 481 -22.56 -4.20 -17.69
C VAL A 481 -23.86 -3.57 -17.19
N VAL A 482 -23.88 -2.27 -16.90
CA VAL A 482 -25.13 -1.54 -16.64
C VAL A 482 -26.03 -1.53 -17.89
N TYR A 483 -25.45 -1.49 -19.08
CA TYR A 483 -26.19 -1.56 -20.35
C TYR A 483 -26.72 -2.99 -20.67
N ILE A 484 -25.93 -4.04 -20.43
CA ILE A 484 -26.33 -5.44 -20.71
C ILE A 484 -27.31 -5.99 -19.68
N ILE A 485 -27.20 -5.59 -18.40
CA ILE A 485 -28.22 -5.93 -17.40
C ILE A 485 -29.57 -5.30 -17.78
N GLY A 486 -29.58 -4.17 -18.50
CA GLY A 486 -30.79 -3.58 -19.11
C GLY A 486 -31.32 -4.29 -20.36
N GLN A 487 -30.53 -5.15 -21.03
CA GLN A 487 -30.93 -5.83 -22.27
C GLN A 487 -31.36 -7.29 -22.07
N LEU A 488 -31.05 -7.92 -20.93
CA LEU A 488 -31.32 -9.35 -20.70
C LEU A 488 -32.54 -9.65 -19.80
N GLY A 489 -33.45 -8.69 -19.61
CA GLY A 489 -34.84 -8.98 -19.22
C GLY A 489 -35.02 -9.71 -17.89
N VAL A 490 -34.68 -9.05 -16.78
CA VAL A 490 -35.17 -9.46 -15.45
C VAL A 490 -36.21 -8.42 -14.99
N ASP A 491 -37.39 -8.93 -14.65
CA ASP A 491 -38.65 -8.22 -14.40
C ASP A 491 -38.53 -6.99 -13.47
N GLU A 492 -39.15 -5.90 -13.89
CA GLU A 492 -38.87 -4.51 -13.53
C GLU A 492 -39.48 -4.06 -12.17
N GLN A 493 -39.77 -4.98 -11.24
CA GLN A 493 -40.50 -4.63 -10.00
C GLN A 493 -39.78 -4.82 -8.66
N HIS A 494 -38.51 -5.21 -8.61
CA HIS A 494 -37.83 -5.45 -7.31
C HIS A 494 -36.64 -4.54 -6.95
N VAL A 495 -36.23 -3.60 -7.81
CA VAL A 495 -35.01 -2.79 -7.57
C VAL A 495 -35.21 -1.58 -6.64
N VAL A 496 -36.43 -1.28 -6.19
CA VAL A 496 -36.70 -0.12 -5.29
C VAL A 496 -36.63 -0.48 -3.78
N ARG A 497 -36.22 -1.71 -3.39
CA ARG A 497 -36.24 -2.10 -1.96
C ARG A 497 -34.97 -2.70 -1.36
N ALA A 498 -33.79 -2.47 -1.95
CA ALA A 498 -32.51 -2.86 -1.33
C ALA A 498 -31.70 -1.65 -0.85
N ARG A 499 -32.27 -0.85 0.07
CA ARG A 499 -31.53 0.15 0.86
C ARG A 499 -31.63 -0.08 2.37
N ARG A 500 -32.09 -1.26 2.80
CA ARG A 500 -32.13 -1.63 4.22
C ARG A 500 -31.79 -3.11 4.42
N SER A 501 -30.80 -3.31 5.30
CA SER A 501 -30.59 -4.51 6.12
C SER A 501 -29.89 -5.69 5.45
N VAL A 502 -28.63 -5.95 5.83
CA VAL A 502 -28.20 -7.31 6.18
C VAL A 502 -27.33 -7.24 7.43
N ARG A 503 -27.88 -7.76 8.53
CA ARG A 503 -27.27 -8.10 9.81
C ARG A 503 -27.24 -9.63 9.85
N TYR A 504 -26.13 -10.19 10.31
CA TYR A 504 -25.93 -11.54 10.88
C TYR A 504 -26.10 -12.79 10.01
N LEU A 505 -25.12 -13.70 10.23
CA LEU A 505 -25.09 -15.19 10.24
C LEU A 505 -23.77 -15.61 9.57
N GLY A 506 -22.94 -16.54 10.04
CA GLY A 506 -22.97 -17.53 11.13
C GLY A 506 -21.72 -18.42 10.92
N GLU A 507 -21.16 -18.93 12.00
CA GLU A 507 -19.84 -19.60 12.09
C GLU A 507 -19.67 -20.87 11.25
N VAL A 508 -18.46 -21.10 10.71
CA VAL A 508 -17.79 -22.42 10.62
C VAL A 508 -16.28 -22.23 10.83
N HIS A 509 -15.69 -23.06 11.69
CA HIS A 509 -14.28 -23.08 12.12
C HIS A 509 -13.29 -23.47 11.00
N ASN A 510 -12.22 -22.67 10.80
CA ASN A 510 -10.84 -23.11 11.02
C ASN A 510 -9.85 -21.91 11.03
N SER A 511 -8.97 -21.95 12.02
CA SER A 511 -7.77 -21.12 12.33
C SER A 511 -6.76 -21.06 11.17
N SER A 512 -5.82 -20.13 11.02
CA SER A 512 -5.28 -19.03 11.84
C SER A 512 -4.29 -18.28 10.92
N LEU A 513 -4.45 -16.98 10.71
CA LEU A 513 -3.41 -16.00 10.29
C LEU A 513 -4.10 -14.67 9.94
N CYS A 514 -4.52 -13.99 11.00
CA CYS A 514 -5.00 -12.61 11.16
C CYS A 514 -5.84 -12.64 12.46
#